data_AF-A0A7Y4G3P9-F1
#
_entry.id   AF-A0A7Y4G3P9-F1
#
_cell.length_a   1.000
_cell.length_b   1.000
_cell.length_c   1.000
_cell.angle_alpha   90.00
_cell.angle_beta   90.00
_cell.angle_gamma   90.00
#
_symmetry.space_group_name_H-M   'P 1'
#
loop_
_entity.id
_entity.type
_entity.pdbx_description
1 polymer ?
#
loop_
_entity_poly.entity_id
_entity_poly.type
_entity_poly.pdbx_seq_one_letter_code
_entity_poly.pdbx_strand_id
1 'polypeptide(L)'
;MEHGALSPSHLKDACFLVGRAFGVRNLGRMLYEITLIESNAGQTKSQFGGVCSVSHYQFGLMQHHHSFYEYRKEILKAFGMDLKLIKFAQLASNPTLSLIVVGAWILANVNSVPKKRITRANLFAKWWRSIEPAEYMKRTLELG
;
A
#
# COMPACT_ATOMS: atom_id res chain seq x y z
N MET A 1 13.15 14.74 -14.20
CA MET A 1 12.06 14.70 -13.21
C MET A 1 12.41 13.58 -12.24
N GLU A 2 12.82 13.94 -11.04
CA GLU A 2 13.09 12.97 -9.98
C GLU A 2 11.75 12.30 -9.60
N HIS A 3 11.71 10.97 -9.71
CA HIS A 3 10.61 10.18 -9.18
C HIS A 3 10.42 10.55 -7.70
N GLY A 4 9.17 10.62 -7.22
CA GLY A 4 8.83 10.98 -5.84
C GLY A 4 9.31 9.96 -4.80
N ALA A 5 10.62 9.73 -4.74
CA ALA A 5 11.29 8.84 -3.82
C ALA A 5 11.34 9.55 -2.47
N LEU A 6 10.38 9.24 -1.60
CA LEU A 6 10.51 9.52 -0.19
C LEU A 6 11.74 8.77 0.33
N SER A 7 12.52 9.41 1.21
CA SER A 7 13.52 8.69 1.99
C SER A 7 12.84 7.56 2.79
N PRO A 8 13.56 6.50 3.17
CA PRO A 8 12.96 5.38 3.92
C PRO A 8 12.17 5.80 5.17
N SER A 9 12.67 6.80 5.90
CA SER A 9 11.98 7.39 7.06
C SER A 9 10.65 8.05 6.70
N HIS A 10 10.63 8.91 5.67
CA HIS A 10 9.41 9.57 5.23
C HIS A 10 8.40 8.59 4.62
N LEU A 11 8.87 7.53 3.95
CA LEU A 11 8.00 6.48 3.43
C LEU A 11 7.32 5.70 4.56
N LYS A 12 8.07 5.39 5.62
CA LYS A 12 7.53 4.77 6.84
C LYS A 12 6.45 5.66 7.47
N ASP A 13 6.73 6.94 7.66
CA ASP A 13 5.76 7.89 8.23
C ASP A 13 4.50 8.02 7.38
N ALA A 14 4.64 8.06 6.05
CA ALA A 14 3.52 8.07 5.11
C ALA A 14 2.65 6.81 5.26
N CYS A 15 3.26 5.62 5.41
CA CYS A 15 2.52 4.38 5.65
C CYS A 15 1.67 4.47 6.94
N PHE A 16 2.25 4.97 8.04
CA PHE A 16 1.53 5.12 9.30
C PHE A 16 0.48 6.24 9.28
N LEU A 17 0.70 7.30 8.50
CA LEU A 17 -0.29 8.35 8.28
C LEU A 17 -1.50 7.81 7.53
N VAL A 18 -1.29 7.07 6.45
CA VAL A 18 -2.37 6.42 5.69
C VAL A 18 -3.11 5.41 6.56
N GLY A 19 -2.40 4.56 7.31
CA GLY A 19 -3.03 3.63 8.24
C GLY A 19 -3.94 4.31 9.28
N ARG A 20 -3.54 5.48 9.78
CA ARG A 20 -4.35 6.31 10.69
C ARG A 20 -5.57 6.91 10.00
N ALA A 21 -5.45 7.36 8.76
CA ALA A 21 -6.57 7.93 7.99
C ALA A 21 -7.70 6.91 7.76
N PHE A 22 -7.34 5.63 7.56
CA PHE A 22 -8.32 4.54 7.50
C PHE A 22 -8.87 4.12 8.89
N GLY A 23 -8.33 4.66 9.99
CA GLY A 23 -8.71 4.23 11.34
C GLY A 23 -8.21 2.83 11.73
N VAL A 24 -7.31 2.21 10.95
CA VAL A 24 -6.87 0.83 11.15
C VAL A 24 -5.42 0.78 11.63
N ARG A 25 -5.23 0.51 12.93
CA ARG A 25 -3.93 0.57 13.62
C ARG A 25 -2.82 -0.24 12.95
N ASN A 26 -3.10 -1.45 12.46
CA ASN A 26 -2.06 -2.31 11.88
C ASN A 26 -1.86 -2.08 10.38
N LEU A 27 -2.71 -1.28 9.72
CA LEU A 27 -2.62 -1.07 8.28
C LEU A 27 -1.30 -0.39 7.90
N GLY A 28 -0.84 0.60 8.68
CA GLY A 28 0.44 1.25 8.42
C GLY A 28 1.64 0.30 8.45
N ARG A 29 1.60 -0.74 9.30
CA ARG A 29 2.64 -1.78 9.34
C ARG A 29 2.60 -2.64 8.08
N MET A 30 1.40 -3.05 7.67
CA MET A 30 1.21 -3.85 6.45
C MET A 30 1.67 -3.07 5.21
N LEU A 31 1.29 -1.79 5.10
CA LEU A 31 1.72 -0.92 4.02
C LEU A 31 3.24 -0.76 3.97
N TYR A 32 3.88 -0.55 5.13
CA TYR A 32 5.33 -0.45 5.19
C TYR A 32 6.02 -1.76 4.74
N GLU A 33 5.53 -2.91 5.21
CA GLU A 33 6.04 -4.21 4.79
C GLU A 33 5.87 -4.44 3.27
N ILE A 34 4.75 -4.02 2.69
CA ILE A 34 4.54 -4.03 1.23
C ILE A 34 5.58 -3.14 0.54
N THR A 35 5.81 -1.92 1.03
CA THR A 35 6.80 -1.03 0.42
C THR A 35 8.23 -1.56 0.52
N LEU A 36 8.59 -2.29 1.59
CA LEU A 36 9.91 -2.91 1.68
C LEU A 36 10.12 -4.00 0.62
N ILE A 37 9.06 -4.70 0.23
CA ILE A 37 9.12 -5.75 -0.79
C ILE A 37 9.02 -5.19 -2.20
N GLU A 38 8.12 -4.21 -2.41
CA GLU A 38 7.73 -3.74 -3.73
C GLU A 38 8.44 -2.44 -4.15
N SER A 39 8.80 -1.58 -3.18
CA SER A 39 9.45 -0.31 -3.51
C SER A 39 10.91 -0.58 -3.86
N ASN A 40 11.28 -0.21 -5.08
CA ASN A 40 12.68 -0.04 -5.46
C ASN A 40 13.19 1.30 -4.92
N ALA A 41 13.12 1.55 -3.61
CA ALA A 41 13.65 2.78 -3.02
C ALA A 41 15.13 2.95 -3.44
N GLY A 42 15.37 3.80 -4.45
CA GLY A 42 16.70 4.03 -5.05
C GLY A 42 16.97 3.48 -6.47
N GLN A 43 16.02 2.84 -7.19
CA GLN A 43 16.24 2.45 -8.60
C GLN A 43 15.15 2.94 -9.58
N THR A 44 15.59 3.35 -10.76
CA THR A 44 14.93 4.16 -11.82
C THR A 44 13.73 3.52 -12.53
N LYS A 45 13.19 2.39 -12.05
CA LYS A 45 12.12 1.63 -12.72
C LYS A 45 10.90 1.42 -11.82
N SER A 46 10.14 2.49 -11.61
CA SER A 46 8.69 2.41 -11.37
C SER A 46 8.03 3.32 -12.41
N GLN A 47 7.88 2.82 -13.64
CA GLN A 47 7.26 3.61 -14.69
C GLN A 47 5.78 3.85 -14.36
N PHE A 48 5.07 2.88 -13.77
CA PHE A 48 3.71 3.04 -13.25
C PHE A 48 3.44 2.05 -12.10
N GLY A 49 2.78 2.49 -11.03
CA GLY A 49 2.44 1.65 -9.85
C GLY A 49 2.92 2.17 -8.49
N GLY A 50 3.81 3.17 -8.48
CA GLY A 50 4.26 3.85 -7.26
C GLY A 50 5.13 2.99 -6.36
N VAL A 51 5.16 3.34 -5.07
CA VAL A 51 5.97 2.66 -4.03
C VAL A 51 5.46 1.26 -3.67
N CYS A 52 4.24 0.90 -4.06
CA CYS A 52 3.70 -0.44 -3.87
C CYS A 52 3.69 -1.29 -5.15
N SER A 53 4.20 -0.78 -6.28
CA SER A 53 4.28 -1.50 -7.56
C SER A 53 2.96 -2.10 -8.04
N VAL A 54 1.86 -1.35 -7.86
CA VAL A 54 0.52 -1.70 -8.35
C VAL A 54 0.56 -1.82 -9.89
N SER A 55 0.13 -2.95 -10.44
CA SER A 55 -0.02 -3.09 -11.90
C SER A 55 -1.33 -2.48 -12.41
N HIS A 56 -1.40 -2.12 -13.70
CA HIS A 56 -2.62 -1.60 -14.31
C HIS A 56 -3.79 -2.58 -14.18
N TYR A 57 -3.52 -3.88 -14.33
CA TYR A 57 -4.51 -4.94 -14.15
C TYR A 57 -5.06 -4.98 -12.71
N GLN A 58 -4.17 -4.98 -11.70
CA GLN A 58 -4.59 -4.92 -10.30
C GLN A 58 -5.40 -3.67 -10.00
N PHE A 59 -5.00 -2.52 -10.54
CA PHE A 59 -5.74 -1.27 -10.37
C PHE A 59 -7.15 -1.36 -10.96
N GLY A 60 -7.32 -1.98 -12.13
CA GLY A 60 -8.64 -2.26 -12.69
C GLY A 60 -9.50 -3.13 -11.77
N LEU A 61 -8.95 -4.24 -11.24
CA LEU A 61 -9.66 -5.10 -10.29
C LEU A 61 -10.10 -4.34 -9.02
N MET A 62 -9.21 -3.49 -8.49
CA MET A 62 -9.51 -2.64 -7.34
C MET A 62 -10.72 -1.74 -7.60
N GLN A 63 -10.74 -1.05 -8.74
CA GLN A 63 -11.81 -0.11 -9.08
C GLN A 63 -13.19 -0.76 -9.24
N HIS A 64 -13.24 -2.05 -9.58
CA HIS A 64 -14.49 -2.80 -9.73
C HIS A 64 -14.93 -3.56 -8.48
N HIS A 65 -14.12 -3.59 -7.42
CA HIS A 65 -14.46 -4.31 -6.21
C HIS A 65 -15.46 -3.54 -5.34
N HIS A 66 -16.55 -4.22 -4.95
CA HIS A 66 -17.69 -3.61 -4.25
C HIS A 66 -17.31 -2.83 -2.99
N SER A 67 -16.38 -3.34 -2.18
CA SER A 67 -15.93 -2.66 -0.94
C SER A 67 -14.74 -1.71 -1.11
N PHE A 68 -14.20 -1.54 -2.32
CA PHE A 68 -12.99 -0.73 -2.50
C PHE A 68 -13.17 0.73 -2.07
N TYR A 69 -14.37 1.28 -2.23
CA TYR A 69 -14.68 2.67 -1.91
C TYR A 69 -15.30 2.86 -0.51
N GLU A 70 -15.29 1.84 0.34
CA GLU A 70 -15.91 1.88 1.68
C GLU A 70 -15.41 3.07 2.52
N TYR A 71 -14.09 3.31 2.50
CA TYR A 71 -13.43 4.36 3.29
C TYR A 71 -13.22 5.69 2.52
N ARG A 72 -13.96 5.91 1.42
CA ARG A 72 -13.76 7.07 0.55
C ARG A 72 -13.90 8.41 1.30
N LYS A 73 -14.85 8.51 2.25
CA LYS A 73 -15.12 9.75 2.99
C LYS A 73 -13.99 10.08 3.96
N GLU A 74 -13.46 9.08 4.64
CA GLU A 74 -12.36 9.15 5.59
C GLU A 74 -11.09 9.60 4.89
N ILE A 75 -10.80 9.01 3.73
CA ILE A 75 -9.66 9.39 2.89
C ILE A 75 -9.80 10.83 2.36
N LEU A 76 -10.99 11.19 1.88
CA LEU A 76 -11.25 12.57 1.41
C LEU A 76 -11.05 13.59 2.54
N LYS A 77 -11.52 13.29 3.75
CA LYS A 77 -11.34 14.17 4.92
C LYS A 77 -9.87 14.29 5.34
N ALA A 78 -9.12 13.18 5.33
CA ALA A 78 -7.75 13.16 5.82
C ALA A 78 -6.75 13.77 4.83
N PHE A 79 -6.98 13.59 3.53
CA PHE A 79 -6.01 13.95 2.50
C PHE A 79 -6.51 14.96 1.47
N GLY A 80 -7.79 15.35 1.49
CA GLY A 80 -8.39 16.17 0.45
C GLY A 80 -8.47 15.47 -0.91
N MET A 81 -8.30 14.14 -0.94
CA MET A 81 -8.23 13.35 -2.17
C MET A 81 -9.41 12.39 -2.25
N ASP A 82 -10.11 12.40 -3.37
CA ASP A 82 -11.20 11.47 -3.63
C ASP A 82 -10.66 10.19 -4.27
N LEU A 83 -10.84 9.04 -3.58
CA LEU A 83 -10.44 7.72 -4.05
C LEU A 83 -11.00 7.38 -5.45
N LYS A 84 -12.18 7.91 -5.82
CA LYS A 84 -12.77 7.69 -7.16
C LYS A 84 -12.07 8.46 -8.27
N LEU A 85 -11.33 9.53 -7.94
CA LEU A 85 -10.67 10.40 -8.92
C LEU A 85 -9.20 10.01 -9.15
N ILE A 86 -8.67 9.08 -8.36
CA ILE A 86 -7.29 8.59 -8.51
C ILE A 86 -7.17 7.84 -9.83
N LYS A 87 -6.18 8.22 -10.64
CA LYS A 87 -5.84 7.55 -11.91
C LYS A 87 -4.55 6.76 -11.75
N PHE A 88 -4.46 5.63 -12.44
CA PHE A 88 -3.28 4.75 -12.41
C PHE A 88 -1.95 5.49 -12.68
N ALA A 89 -1.94 6.40 -13.67
CA ALA A 89 -0.77 7.18 -14.03
C ALA A 89 -0.23 8.07 -12.89
N GLN A 90 -1.07 8.43 -11.91
CA GLN A 90 -0.68 9.29 -10.79
C GLN A 90 0.03 8.52 -9.67
N LEU A 91 -0.05 7.17 -9.66
CA LEU A 91 0.54 6.37 -8.57
C LEU A 91 2.06 6.46 -8.53
N ALA A 92 2.71 6.63 -9.69
CA ALA A 92 4.18 6.73 -9.79
C ALA A 92 4.73 8.07 -9.26
N SER A 93 3.97 9.15 -9.36
CA SER A 93 4.40 10.49 -8.95
C SER A 93 3.99 10.85 -7.52
N ASN A 94 3.09 10.08 -6.90
CA ASN A 94 2.60 10.33 -5.55
C ASN A 94 2.55 9.04 -4.71
N PRO A 95 3.57 8.82 -3.84
CA PRO A 95 3.62 7.67 -2.95
C PRO A 95 2.37 7.51 -2.08
N THR A 96 1.80 8.61 -1.59
CA THR A 96 0.60 8.59 -0.75
C THR A 96 -0.61 8.06 -1.52
N LEU A 97 -0.75 8.38 -2.81
CA LEU A 97 -1.81 7.78 -3.65
C LEU A 97 -1.65 6.27 -3.80
N SER A 98 -0.42 5.81 -4.05
CA SER A 98 -0.10 4.37 -4.09
C SER A 98 -0.50 3.69 -2.79
N LEU A 99 -0.09 4.25 -1.64
CA LEU A 99 -0.43 3.74 -0.31
C LEU A 99 -1.94 3.74 -0.01
N ILE A 100 -2.67 4.79 -0.39
CA ILE A 100 -4.12 4.88 -0.21
C ILE A 100 -4.83 3.79 -1.00
N VAL A 101 -4.46 3.62 -2.28
CA VAL A 101 -5.04 2.60 -3.16
C VAL A 101 -4.79 1.20 -2.61
N VAL A 102 -3.56 0.91 -2.20
CA VAL A 102 -3.22 -0.38 -1.59
C VAL A 102 -3.94 -0.58 -0.25
N GLY A 103 -4.04 0.47 0.56
CA GLY A 103 -4.75 0.42 1.84
C GLY A 103 -6.23 0.09 1.68
N ALA A 104 -6.91 0.76 0.75
CA ALA A 104 -8.29 0.49 0.41
C ALA A 104 -8.47 -0.94 -0.13
N TRP A 105 -7.56 -1.42 -0.97
CA TRP A 105 -7.60 -2.79 -1.48
C TRP A 105 -7.48 -3.83 -0.38
N ILE A 106 -6.53 -3.67 0.55
CA ILE A 106 -6.37 -4.61 1.66
C ILE A 106 -7.65 -4.69 2.47
N LEU A 107 -8.19 -3.53 2.89
CA LEU A 107 -9.40 -3.48 3.72
C LEU A 107 -10.64 -3.99 2.99
N ALA A 108 -10.71 -3.84 1.66
CA ALA A 108 -11.80 -4.42 0.88
C ALA A 108 -11.78 -5.96 0.87
N ASN A 109 -10.64 -6.60 1.15
CA ASN A 109 -10.45 -8.06 1.08
C ASN A 109 -10.26 -8.73 2.45
N VAL A 110 -10.16 -7.96 3.53
CA VAL A 110 -9.91 -8.50 4.88
C VAL A 110 -10.80 -7.85 5.93
N ASN A 111 -11.32 -8.65 6.85
CA ASN A 111 -12.11 -8.14 7.98
C ASN A 111 -11.26 -7.31 8.96
N SER A 112 -9.96 -7.62 9.09
CA SER A 112 -9.03 -6.87 9.93
C SER A 112 -7.59 -7.10 9.51
N VAL A 113 -6.73 -6.10 9.75
CA VAL A 113 -5.29 -6.21 9.52
C VAL A 113 -4.61 -6.85 10.75
N PRO A 114 -3.96 -8.02 10.64
CA PRO A 114 -3.39 -8.74 11.77
C PRO A 114 -2.21 -8.02 12.45
N LYS A 115 -2.12 -8.18 13.78
CA LYS A 115 -0.98 -7.72 14.59
C LYS A 115 0.25 -8.61 14.41
N LYS A 116 0.07 -9.92 14.24
CA LYS A 116 1.17 -10.88 14.08
C LYS A 116 1.74 -10.78 12.66
N ARG A 117 3.07 -10.68 12.57
CA ARG A 117 3.79 -10.52 11.30
C ARG A 117 3.64 -11.73 10.38
N ILE A 118 3.71 -12.94 10.93
CA ILE A 118 3.48 -14.18 10.15
C ILE A 118 2.08 -14.22 9.51
N THR A 119 1.07 -13.72 10.22
CA THR A 119 -0.30 -13.65 9.66
C THR A 119 -0.40 -12.59 8.57
N ARG A 120 0.33 -11.47 8.68
CA ARG A 120 0.45 -10.48 7.59
C ARG A 120 1.18 -11.06 6.38
N ALA A 121 2.22 -11.86 6.57
CA ALA A 121 2.91 -12.57 5.49
C ALA A 121 1.95 -13.46 4.70
N ASN A 122 1.09 -14.23 5.39
CA ASN A 122 0.08 -15.06 4.73
C ASN A 122 -0.97 -14.23 3.98
N LEU A 123 -1.38 -13.08 4.51
CA LEU A 123 -2.29 -12.17 3.81
C LEU A 123 -1.64 -11.54 2.58
N PHE A 124 -0.36 -11.16 2.67
CA PHE A 124 0.41 -10.66 1.54
C PHE A 124 0.50 -11.71 0.43
N ALA A 125 0.82 -12.96 0.80
CA ALA A 125 0.86 -14.10 -0.11
C ALA A 125 -0.46 -14.32 -0.86
N LYS A 126 -1.58 -14.14 -0.14
CA LYS A 126 -2.93 -14.34 -0.67
C LYS A 126 -3.42 -13.20 -1.57
N TRP A 127 -3.19 -11.94 -1.16
CA TRP A 127 -3.88 -10.78 -1.74
C TRP A 127 -2.98 -9.80 -2.50
N TRP A 128 -1.65 -9.97 -2.43
CA TRP A 128 -0.70 -9.06 -3.06
C TRP A 128 0.22 -9.77 -4.07
N ARG A 129 1.12 -10.63 -3.60
CA ARG A 129 2.04 -11.43 -4.43
C ARG A 129 2.20 -12.81 -3.85
N SER A 130 2.31 -13.81 -4.71
CA SER A 130 2.74 -15.14 -4.30
C SER A 130 4.23 -15.11 -3.89
N ILE A 131 4.47 -15.03 -2.57
CA ILE A 131 5.79 -15.13 -1.95
C ILE A 131 5.67 -16.05 -0.73
N GLU A 132 6.67 -16.89 -0.51
CA GLU A 132 6.74 -17.74 0.68
C GLU A 132 6.80 -16.88 1.96
N PRO A 133 6.06 -17.22 3.03
CA PRO A 133 6.09 -16.46 4.28
C PRO A 133 7.49 -16.31 4.85
N ALA A 134 8.38 -17.32 4.70
CA ALA A 134 9.76 -17.23 5.15
C ALA A 134 10.54 -16.13 4.41
N GLU A 135 10.38 -16.04 3.08
CA GLU A 135 11.03 -15.01 2.26
C GLU A 135 10.46 -13.62 2.55
N TYR A 136 9.14 -13.50 2.73
CA TYR A 136 8.50 -12.27 3.21
C TYR A 136 9.13 -11.79 4.52
N MET A 137 9.31 -12.70 5.48
CA MET A 137 9.90 -12.40 6.78
C MET A 137 11.39 -12.05 6.67
N LYS A 138 12.11 -12.55 5.67
CA LYS A 138 13.49 -12.13 5.42
C LYS A 138 13.57 -10.72 4.84
N ARG A 139 12.71 -10.38 3.86
CA ARG A 139 12.72 -9.07 3.19
C ARG A 139 12.19 -7.93 4.04
N THR A 140 11.36 -8.24 5.02
CA THR A 140 10.76 -7.23 5.90
C THR A 140 11.43 -7.17 7.28
N LEU A 141 12.66 -7.73 7.39
CA LEU A 141 13.38 -7.92 8.66
C LEU A 141 13.88 -6.61 9.29
N GLU A 142 13.72 -5.44 8.66
CA GLU A 142 13.98 -4.13 9.27
C GLU A 142 13.02 -3.75 10.43
N LEU A 143 12.48 -4.74 11.15
CA LEU A 143 11.66 -4.53 12.34
C LEU A 143 12.09 -5.52 13.42
N GLY A 144 13.30 -5.25 13.93
CA GLY A 144 13.92 -5.70 15.17
C GLY A 144 15.10 -4.79 15.45
#